data_AF-A0A547PC13-F1
#
_entry.id   AF-A0A547PC13-F1
#
_cell.length_a   1.000
_cell.length_b   1.000
_cell.length_c   1.000
_cell.angle_alpha   90.00
_cell.angle_beta   90.00
_cell.angle_gamma   90.00
#
_symmetry.space_group_name_H-M   'P 1'
#
loop_
_entity.id
_entity.type
_entity.pdbx_description
1 polymer ?
#
loop_
_entity_poly.entity_id
_entity_poly.type
_entity_poly.pdbx_seq_one_letter_code
_entity_poly.pdbx_strand_id
1 'polypeptide(L)'
;MTGNADIEGHPTKALAIKAKGGLGNRMLSAITGLVLARLNNRTAYIDWRDGMYVPAGENLYPMLFDADWMGDVGQLDDCTDVWPAVWSGRMALHPTDVIHREYPAHHKNPFIYRKLSIDLLRPDPPQDVAVFWSYLPKLERIRRRIATHPDFAGRSSAQITREMLDRFFVPRPEITGAVDQLFLNLDGPTIGVHIRFTDRKVPLHKIVKRIGALKDALPAANIFLATDSKEAQDTILDRFPHTLSIQKTLADNDAALHVASNKFTDPLGEARNAVIDMMALARCDCLIHSSHSTFSCTAALAGRIPRSRQIDVDRFNPKVAIKHFLQART
;
A
#
# COMPACT_ATOMS: atom_id res chain seq x y z
N MET A 1 12.83 13.90 32.36
CA MET A 1 12.40 15.28 32.64
C MET A 1 13.50 16.23 32.22
N THR A 2 13.24 16.96 31.13
CA THR A 2 13.85 18.20 30.59
C THR A 2 13.39 18.19 29.12
N GLY A 3 12.60 19.11 28.59
CA GLY A 3 11.90 20.29 29.06
C GLY A 3 11.19 20.82 27.82
N ASN A 4 9.93 21.25 27.97
CA ASN A 4 9.19 21.95 26.93
C ASN A 4 9.99 23.16 26.44
N ALA A 5 10.11 23.28 25.13
CA ALA A 5 10.24 24.58 24.49
C ALA A 5 8.97 24.79 23.67
N ASP A 6 8.06 25.59 24.23
CA ASP A 6 6.98 26.21 23.49
C ASP A 6 7.58 27.01 22.33
N ILE A 7 7.20 26.67 21.10
CA ILE A 7 7.35 27.53 19.93
C ILE A 7 5.98 28.10 19.64
N GLU A 8 5.89 29.42 19.72
CA GLU A 8 4.74 30.24 19.41
C GLU A 8 4.06 29.83 18.09
N GLY A 9 2.86 29.26 18.20
CA GLY A 9 1.65 29.88 17.66
C GLY A 9 1.51 30.05 16.14
N HIS A 10 1.94 29.10 15.32
CA HIS A 10 1.27 28.86 14.03
C HIS A 10 0.35 27.65 14.16
N PRO A 11 -0.95 27.74 13.79
CA PRO A 11 -1.77 26.54 13.65
C PRO A 11 -1.01 25.64 12.68
N THR A 12 -0.60 24.45 13.16
CA THR A 12 0.26 23.60 12.37
C THR A 12 -0.55 23.10 11.19
N LYS A 13 -0.23 23.61 9.99
CA LYS A 13 -0.91 23.24 8.75
C LYS A 13 -0.97 21.73 8.60
N ALA A 14 -2.09 21.21 8.15
CA ALA A 14 -2.32 19.77 8.04
C ALA A 14 -2.30 19.30 6.58
N LEU A 15 -1.91 18.04 6.38
CA LEU A 15 -2.11 17.28 5.15
C LEU A 15 -2.90 16.00 5.46
N ALA A 16 -4.15 15.94 5.00
CA ALA A 16 -4.97 14.74 5.05
C ALA A 16 -4.64 13.82 3.85
N ILE A 17 -4.31 12.57 4.13
CA ILE A 17 -3.86 11.59 3.14
C ILE A 17 -4.94 10.51 2.99
N LYS A 18 -5.77 10.64 1.95
CA LYS A 18 -6.95 9.79 1.79
C LYS A 18 -6.65 8.47 1.09
N ALA A 19 -7.33 7.40 1.54
CA ALA A 19 -7.24 6.09 0.92
C ALA A 19 -7.71 6.07 -0.55
N LYS A 20 -7.12 5.19 -1.37
CA LYS A 20 -7.71 4.70 -2.62
C LYS A 20 -7.07 3.38 -3.05
N GLY A 21 -7.90 2.40 -3.40
CA GLY A 21 -7.46 1.10 -3.92
C GLY A 21 -7.13 0.09 -2.81
N GLY A 22 -6.49 -1.03 -3.18
CA GLY A 22 -6.07 -2.06 -2.23
C GLY A 22 -4.90 -1.62 -1.35
N LEU A 23 -4.60 -2.37 -0.29
CA LEU A 23 -3.63 -1.97 0.75
C LEU A 23 -2.25 -1.60 0.21
N GLY A 24 -1.70 -2.34 -0.76
CA GLY A 24 -0.41 -1.96 -1.39
C GLY A 24 -0.44 -0.58 -2.06
N ASN A 25 -1.55 -0.21 -2.71
CA ASN A 25 -1.73 1.14 -3.26
C ASN A 25 -1.83 2.17 -2.13
N ARG A 26 -2.64 1.88 -1.11
CA ARG A 26 -2.86 2.79 0.02
C ARG A 26 -1.54 3.13 0.73
N MET A 27 -0.72 2.12 1.03
CA MET A 27 0.57 2.31 1.70
C MET A 27 1.54 3.14 0.85
N LEU A 28 1.80 2.75 -0.40
CA LEU A 28 2.78 3.46 -1.24
C LEU A 28 2.30 4.87 -1.65
N SER A 29 1.00 5.05 -1.88
CA SER A 29 0.44 6.39 -2.06
C SER A 29 0.57 7.20 -0.78
N ALA A 30 0.24 6.64 0.39
CA ALA A 30 0.35 7.36 1.65
C ALA A 30 1.78 7.79 1.96
N ILE A 31 2.79 6.99 1.60
CA ILE A 31 4.21 7.40 1.65
C ILE A 31 4.48 8.64 0.81
N THR A 32 3.89 8.74 -0.37
CA THR A 32 3.99 9.98 -1.17
C THR A 32 3.41 11.18 -0.42
N GLY A 33 2.26 10.99 0.25
CA GLY A 33 1.64 12.01 1.09
C GLY A 33 2.50 12.39 2.30
N LEU A 34 3.07 11.42 3.01
CA LEU A 34 3.95 11.65 4.17
C LEU A 34 5.21 12.43 3.78
N VAL A 35 5.84 12.06 2.65
CA VAL A 35 6.97 12.82 2.11
C VAL A 35 6.54 14.23 1.71
N LEU A 36 5.37 14.38 1.08
CA LEU A 36 4.86 15.69 0.71
C LEU A 36 4.56 16.57 1.92
N ALA A 37 4.01 16.02 3.00
CA ALA A 37 3.78 16.73 4.25
C ALA A 37 5.10 17.25 4.83
N ARG A 38 6.15 16.43 4.83
CA ARG A 38 7.51 16.87 5.24
C ARG A 38 8.05 17.98 4.36
N LEU A 39 7.97 17.83 3.03
CA LEU A 39 8.42 18.87 2.07
C LEU A 39 7.68 20.20 2.22
N ASN A 40 6.48 20.19 2.79
CA ASN A 40 5.61 21.36 2.95
C ASN A 40 5.52 21.83 4.41
N ASN A 41 6.28 21.22 5.33
CA ASN A 41 6.19 21.48 6.77
C ASN A 41 4.74 21.39 7.32
N ARG A 42 4.02 20.33 6.95
CA ARG A 42 2.66 20.03 7.40
C ARG A 42 2.63 18.83 8.34
N THR A 43 1.71 18.84 9.30
CA THR A 43 1.33 17.65 10.07
C THR A 43 0.54 16.70 9.18
N ALA A 44 0.98 15.44 9.10
CA ALA A 44 0.32 14.44 8.26
C ALA A 44 -0.74 13.66 9.03
N TYR A 45 -1.87 13.38 8.39
CA TYR A 45 -2.94 12.53 8.90
C TYR A 45 -3.30 11.48 7.86
N ILE A 46 -3.22 10.20 8.20
CA ILE A 46 -3.68 9.13 7.30
C ILE A 46 -5.18 8.93 7.50
N ASP A 47 -5.95 9.24 6.47
CA ASP A 47 -7.41 9.14 6.45
C ASP A 47 -7.88 7.95 5.61
N TRP A 48 -8.05 6.80 6.25
CA TRP A 48 -8.57 5.59 5.60
C TRP A 48 -10.01 5.28 6.05
N ARG A 49 -10.83 6.31 6.26
CA ARG A 49 -12.26 6.22 6.65
C ARG A 49 -13.19 5.86 5.49
N ASP A 50 -12.71 5.13 4.50
CA ASP A 50 -13.37 4.94 3.21
C ASP A 50 -14.48 3.88 3.19
N GLY A 51 -14.71 3.19 4.29
CA GLY A 51 -15.78 2.18 4.39
C GLY A 51 -15.46 0.84 3.72
N MET A 52 -14.22 0.60 3.25
CA MET A 52 -13.91 -0.62 2.49
C MET A 52 -13.74 -1.87 3.36
N TYR A 53 -13.08 -1.73 4.50
CA TYR A 53 -12.70 -2.84 5.39
C TYR A 53 -13.21 -2.66 6.83
N VAL A 54 -13.77 -1.49 7.11
CA VAL A 54 -14.41 -1.09 8.37
C VAL A 54 -15.60 -0.20 8.00
N PRO A 55 -16.57 0.05 8.89
CA PRO A 55 -17.67 0.96 8.62
C PRO A 55 -17.19 2.33 8.12
N ALA A 56 -17.96 2.97 7.22
CA ALA A 56 -17.63 4.29 6.72
C ALA A 56 -17.55 5.29 7.89
N GLY A 57 -16.50 6.13 7.90
CA GLY A 57 -16.20 7.02 9.02
C GLY A 57 -15.22 6.45 10.05
N GLU A 58 -15.05 5.13 10.14
CA GLU A 58 -14.03 4.52 10.99
C GLU A 58 -12.68 4.44 10.28
N ASN A 59 -11.60 4.85 10.94
CA ASN A 59 -10.28 4.87 10.31
C ASN A 59 -9.62 3.49 10.38
N LEU A 60 -9.41 2.86 9.22
CA LEU A 60 -8.75 1.55 9.13
C LEU A 60 -7.28 1.58 9.58
N TYR A 61 -6.57 2.68 9.35
CA TYR A 61 -5.12 2.72 9.52
C TYR A 61 -4.64 2.33 10.94
N PRO A 62 -5.20 2.91 12.04
CA PRO A 62 -4.87 2.50 13.41
C PRO A 62 -5.23 1.06 13.75
N MET A 63 -6.11 0.40 12.99
CA MET A 63 -6.46 -1.00 13.22
C MET A 63 -5.42 -1.98 12.67
N LEU A 64 -4.57 -1.53 11.74
CA LEU A 64 -3.56 -2.34 11.06
C LEU A 64 -2.14 -1.98 11.47
N PHE A 65 -1.88 -0.70 11.76
CA PHE A 65 -0.55 -0.17 12.01
C PHE A 65 -0.51 0.67 13.29
N ASP A 66 0.68 0.86 13.84
CA ASP A 66 0.94 1.86 14.87
C ASP A 66 0.59 3.27 14.36
N ALA A 67 -0.17 4.00 15.16
CA ALA A 67 -0.71 5.31 14.86
C ALA A 67 -0.43 6.35 15.96
N ASP A 68 0.38 6.02 16.97
CA ASP A 68 0.69 6.92 18.10
C ASP A 68 1.38 8.23 17.66
N TRP A 69 1.93 8.24 16.44
CA TRP A 69 2.58 9.40 15.84
C TRP A 69 1.61 10.44 15.25
N MET A 70 0.32 10.13 15.09
CA MET A 70 -0.68 11.04 14.56
C MET A 70 -1.85 11.25 15.53
N GLY A 71 -2.41 12.47 15.55
CA GLY A 71 -3.65 12.74 16.28
C GLY A 71 -4.89 12.20 15.57
N ASP A 72 -6.05 12.44 16.16
CA ASP A 72 -7.33 12.08 15.54
C ASP A 72 -7.55 12.87 14.25
N VAL A 73 -7.82 12.18 13.14
CA VAL A 73 -8.10 12.80 11.84
C VAL A 73 -9.47 13.48 11.81
N GLY A 74 -10.39 13.09 12.70
CA GLY A 74 -11.71 13.70 12.85
C GLY A 74 -11.67 15.20 13.20
N GLN A 75 -10.56 15.68 13.80
CA GLN A 75 -10.37 17.10 14.08
C GLN A 75 -10.35 17.99 12.81
N LEU A 76 -10.18 17.38 11.63
CA LEU A 76 -10.17 18.08 10.34
C LEU A 76 -11.57 18.16 9.70
N ASP A 77 -12.59 17.50 10.27
CA ASP A 77 -13.88 17.28 9.59
C ASP A 77 -14.64 18.57 9.28
N ASP A 78 -14.58 19.54 10.20
CA ASP A 78 -15.25 20.84 10.10
C ASP A 78 -14.37 21.93 9.46
N CYS A 79 -13.15 21.61 9.04
CA CYS A 79 -12.26 22.59 8.42
C CYS A 79 -12.84 23.11 7.09
N THR A 80 -12.83 24.43 6.94
CA THR A 80 -13.32 25.11 5.73
C THR A 80 -12.20 25.77 4.92
N ASP A 81 -11.09 26.15 5.56
CA ASP A 81 -9.87 26.61 4.89
C ASP A 81 -9.04 25.42 4.37
N VAL A 82 -9.53 24.84 3.27
CA VAL A 82 -9.02 23.57 2.72
C VAL A 82 -8.63 23.70 1.25
N TRP A 83 -7.51 23.09 0.88
CA TRP A 83 -7.11 22.92 -0.51
C TRP A 83 -7.11 21.44 -0.97
N PRO A 84 -7.70 21.10 -2.12
CA PRO A 84 -8.56 21.94 -2.96
C PRO A 84 -9.91 22.30 -2.30
N ALA A 85 -10.49 23.45 -2.67
CA ALA A 85 -11.72 23.99 -2.06
C ALA A 85 -12.95 23.06 -2.11
N VAL A 86 -12.96 22.08 -3.02
CA VAL A 86 -14.00 21.03 -3.11
C VAL A 86 -14.17 20.23 -1.81
N TRP A 87 -13.15 20.22 -0.95
CA TRP A 87 -13.11 19.53 0.35
C TRP A 87 -13.58 20.38 1.53
N SER A 88 -13.82 21.67 1.34
CA SER A 88 -14.30 22.58 2.40
C SER A 88 -15.60 22.04 3.03
N GLY A 89 -15.59 21.80 4.35
CA GLY A 89 -16.72 21.22 5.10
C GLY A 89 -17.10 19.78 4.70
N ARG A 90 -16.18 19.07 4.03
CA ARG A 90 -16.41 17.74 3.44
C ARG A 90 -15.26 16.78 3.76
N MET A 91 -14.51 17.07 4.82
CA MET A 91 -13.29 16.36 5.17
C MET A 91 -13.55 14.95 5.73
N ALA A 92 -14.78 14.60 6.10
CA ALA A 92 -15.16 13.22 6.41
C ALA A 92 -15.40 12.34 5.15
N LEU A 93 -15.60 12.95 3.97
CA LEU A 93 -15.95 12.20 2.76
C LEU A 93 -14.74 11.49 2.14
N HIS A 94 -14.98 10.41 1.41
CA HIS A 94 -13.95 9.72 0.65
C HIS A 94 -13.87 10.27 -0.80
N PRO A 95 -12.71 10.23 -1.49
CA PRO A 95 -12.61 10.79 -2.85
C PRO A 95 -13.61 10.20 -3.84
N THR A 96 -13.98 8.92 -3.71
CA THR A 96 -15.00 8.32 -4.60
C THR A 96 -16.37 9.00 -4.44
N ASP A 97 -16.77 9.39 -3.23
CA ASP A 97 -18.07 10.02 -2.99
C ASP A 97 -18.10 11.43 -3.58
N VAL A 98 -17.01 12.16 -3.40
CA VAL A 98 -16.83 13.48 -4.02
C VAL A 98 -16.83 13.37 -5.55
N ILE A 99 -16.18 12.34 -6.13
CA ILE A 99 -16.22 12.09 -7.57
C ILE A 99 -17.65 11.79 -8.04
N HIS A 100 -18.38 10.92 -7.35
CA HIS A 100 -19.75 10.57 -7.73
C HIS A 100 -20.68 11.79 -7.68
N ARG A 101 -20.55 12.65 -6.67
CA ARG A 101 -21.39 13.83 -6.50
C ARG A 101 -21.03 14.96 -7.46
N GLU A 102 -19.75 15.32 -7.54
CA GLU A 102 -19.29 16.54 -8.22
C GLU A 102 -18.83 16.28 -9.67
N TYR A 103 -18.51 15.04 -10.01
CA TYR A 103 -17.92 14.66 -11.29
C TYR A 103 -18.47 13.32 -11.83
N PRO A 104 -19.80 13.14 -11.95
CA PRO A 104 -20.42 11.85 -12.27
C PRO A 104 -19.94 11.24 -13.60
N ALA A 105 -19.61 12.08 -14.59
CA ALA A 105 -19.09 11.66 -15.89
C ALA A 105 -17.60 11.26 -15.89
N HIS A 106 -16.88 11.41 -14.76
CA HIS A 106 -15.42 11.26 -14.68
C HIS A 106 -14.94 10.11 -13.81
N HIS A 107 -15.81 9.15 -13.47
CA HIS A 107 -15.44 7.98 -12.67
C HIS A 107 -14.29 7.14 -13.26
N LYS A 108 -14.07 7.19 -14.59
CA LYS A 108 -12.93 6.54 -15.29
C LYS A 108 -11.78 7.49 -15.63
N ASN A 109 -11.88 8.78 -15.32
CA ASN A 109 -10.87 9.76 -15.70
C ASN A 109 -9.64 9.63 -14.80
N PRO A 110 -8.48 9.16 -15.31
CA PRO A 110 -7.28 8.99 -14.49
C PRO A 110 -6.69 10.32 -13.99
N PHE A 111 -7.14 11.46 -14.52
CA PHE A 111 -6.69 12.79 -14.11
C PHE A 111 -7.57 13.44 -13.05
N ILE A 112 -8.69 12.82 -12.66
CA ILE A 112 -9.63 13.42 -11.71
C ILE A 112 -8.99 13.71 -10.35
N TYR A 113 -8.02 12.90 -9.94
CA TYR A 113 -7.29 13.15 -8.69
C TYR A 113 -6.62 14.52 -8.67
N ARG A 114 -6.19 15.08 -9.82
CA ARG A 114 -5.57 16.41 -9.87
C ARG A 114 -6.54 17.54 -9.46
N LYS A 115 -7.85 17.32 -9.54
CA LYS A 115 -8.87 18.27 -9.07
C LYS A 115 -9.19 18.13 -7.58
N LEU A 116 -8.87 16.97 -7.02
CA LEU A 116 -9.26 16.55 -5.67
C LEU A 116 -8.06 16.33 -4.75
N SER A 117 -6.85 16.68 -5.18
CA SER A 117 -5.58 16.44 -4.50
C SER A 117 -4.68 17.64 -4.71
N ILE A 118 -3.81 17.91 -3.75
CA ILE A 118 -2.76 18.92 -3.83
C ILE A 118 -1.89 18.71 -5.09
N ASP A 119 -1.48 19.81 -5.71
CA ASP A 119 -0.58 19.76 -6.87
C ASP A 119 0.83 19.45 -6.40
N LEU A 120 1.34 18.29 -6.83
CA LEU A 120 2.65 17.78 -6.45
C LEU A 120 3.82 18.66 -6.93
N LEU A 121 3.62 19.43 -7.99
CA LEU A 121 4.68 20.22 -8.64
C LEU A 121 4.65 21.70 -8.29
N ARG A 122 3.59 22.18 -7.64
CA ARG A 122 3.44 23.60 -7.26
C ARG A 122 3.93 23.84 -5.82
N PRO A 123 4.15 25.12 -5.45
CA PRO A 123 4.35 25.50 -4.05
C PRO A 123 3.21 25.01 -3.16
N ASP A 124 3.51 24.86 -1.87
CA ASP A 124 2.51 24.49 -0.86
C ASP A 124 1.35 25.50 -0.85
N PRO A 125 0.07 25.06 -0.87
CA PRO A 125 -1.07 25.96 -0.75
C PRO A 125 -1.03 26.79 0.54
N PRO A 126 -1.52 28.04 0.52
CA PRO A 126 -1.58 28.86 1.74
C PRO A 126 -2.59 28.34 2.76
N GLN A 127 -3.57 27.52 2.35
CA GLN A 127 -4.62 26.97 3.20
C GLN A 127 -4.08 26.14 4.36
N ASP A 128 -4.76 26.21 5.50
CA ASP A 128 -4.43 25.49 6.72
C ASP A 128 -4.46 23.97 6.52
N VAL A 129 -5.46 23.46 5.80
CA VAL A 129 -5.57 22.03 5.49
C VAL A 129 -5.38 21.80 3.99
N ALA A 130 -4.58 20.81 3.64
CA ALA A 130 -4.47 20.31 2.29
C ALA A 130 -4.88 18.83 2.22
N VAL A 131 -5.38 18.39 1.07
CA VAL A 131 -5.77 17.00 0.83
C VAL A 131 -4.86 16.38 -0.22
N PHE A 132 -4.31 15.22 0.08
CA PHE A 132 -3.62 14.38 -0.88
C PHE A 132 -4.31 13.01 -1.00
N TRP A 133 -4.53 12.57 -2.23
CA TRP A 133 -4.80 11.18 -2.54
C TRP A 133 -4.28 10.81 -3.94
N SER A 134 -4.02 9.53 -4.14
CA SER A 134 -3.75 8.96 -5.46
C SER A 134 -4.01 7.46 -5.49
N TYR A 135 -4.40 6.94 -6.65
CA TYR A 135 -4.57 5.49 -6.84
C TYR A 135 -3.23 4.74 -6.93
N LEU A 136 -2.19 5.38 -7.46
CA LEU A 136 -0.83 4.82 -7.57
C LEU A 136 0.17 5.75 -6.87
N PRO A 137 1.29 5.23 -6.35
CA PRO A 137 2.34 6.05 -5.77
C PRO A 137 2.88 7.08 -6.77
N LYS A 138 3.14 8.31 -6.30
CA LYS A 138 3.60 9.44 -7.13
C LYS A 138 4.93 10.03 -6.65
N LEU A 139 5.69 9.30 -5.84
CA LEU A 139 6.98 9.76 -5.29
C LEU A 139 7.95 10.26 -6.37
N GLU A 140 8.03 9.59 -7.52
CA GLU A 140 8.87 10.01 -8.66
C GLU A 140 8.50 11.38 -9.24
N ARG A 141 7.25 11.84 -9.09
CA ARG A 141 6.83 13.16 -9.56
C ARG A 141 7.38 14.28 -8.69
N ILE A 142 7.63 14.01 -7.42
CA ILE A 142 8.21 14.98 -6.48
C ILE A 142 9.72 14.81 -6.32
N ARG A 143 10.37 13.94 -7.11
CA ARG A 143 11.81 13.62 -7.00
C ARG A 143 12.74 14.84 -7.02
N ARG A 144 12.40 15.89 -7.80
CA ARG A 144 13.20 17.11 -7.86
C ARG A 144 13.17 17.87 -6.54
N ARG A 145 11.99 17.96 -5.92
CA ARG A 145 11.77 18.61 -4.63
C ARG A 145 12.44 17.82 -3.50
N ILE A 146 12.34 16.49 -3.57
CA ILE A 146 13.06 15.56 -2.68
C ILE A 146 14.56 15.81 -2.74
N ALA A 147 15.14 15.84 -3.96
CA ALA A 147 16.58 15.99 -4.14
C ALA A 147 17.16 17.30 -3.57
N THR A 148 16.34 18.35 -3.49
CA THR A 148 16.75 19.67 -2.95
C THR A 148 16.43 19.85 -1.47
N HIS A 149 15.68 18.95 -0.85
CA HIS A 149 15.26 19.08 0.55
C HIS A 149 16.29 18.42 1.50
N PRO A 150 16.76 19.11 2.56
CA PRO A 150 17.81 18.58 3.45
C PRO A 150 17.53 17.18 3.99
N ASP A 151 16.30 16.91 4.45
CA ASP A 151 15.90 15.60 5.01
C ASP A 151 16.04 14.41 4.03
N PHE A 152 16.08 14.67 2.73
CA PHE A 152 16.04 13.65 1.68
C PHE A 152 17.20 13.72 0.69
N ALA A 153 18.04 14.76 0.78
CA ALA A 153 19.15 14.95 -0.14
C ALA A 153 20.08 13.72 -0.18
N GLY A 154 20.47 13.32 -1.39
CA GLY A 154 21.35 12.15 -1.61
C GLY A 154 20.69 10.78 -1.46
N ARG A 155 19.40 10.70 -1.09
CA ARG A 155 18.69 9.43 -0.87
C ARG A 155 17.85 9.06 -2.10
N SER A 156 17.88 7.79 -2.49
CA SER A 156 17.03 7.26 -3.56
C SER A 156 15.57 7.12 -3.12
N SER A 157 14.63 7.15 -4.06
CA SER A 157 13.20 6.92 -3.80
C SER A 157 12.94 5.61 -3.05
N ALA A 158 13.72 4.56 -3.34
CA ALA A 158 13.62 3.27 -2.65
C ALA A 158 14.08 3.36 -1.19
N GLN A 159 15.18 4.07 -0.90
CA GLN A 159 15.63 4.31 0.48
C GLN A 159 14.58 5.09 1.28
N ILE A 160 14.07 6.19 0.71
CA ILE A 160 13.02 7.01 1.33
C ILE A 160 11.77 6.18 1.59
N THR A 161 11.34 5.39 0.61
CA THR A 161 10.13 4.57 0.75
C THR A 161 10.29 3.53 1.85
N ARG A 162 11.46 2.88 1.94
CA ARG A 162 11.75 1.91 3.02
C ARG A 162 11.68 2.55 4.38
N GLU A 163 12.36 3.67 4.59
CA GLU A 163 12.35 4.34 5.89
C GLU A 163 10.96 4.85 6.27
N MET A 164 10.15 5.27 5.29
CA MET A 164 8.76 5.64 5.53
C MET A 164 7.90 4.42 5.86
N LEU A 165 8.15 3.25 5.25
CA LEU A 165 7.50 1.99 5.64
C LEU A 165 7.88 1.60 7.07
N ASP A 166 9.17 1.61 7.41
CA ASP A 166 9.65 1.25 8.74
C ASP A 166 9.08 2.16 9.83
N ARG A 167 8.88 3.45 9.52
CA ARG A 167 8.42 4.44 10.50
C ARG A 167 6.90 4.51 10.64
N PHE A 168 6.17 4.41 9.53
CA PHE A 168 4.73 4.72 9.49
C PHE A 168 3.87 3.51 9.14
N PHE A 169 4.44 2.33 8.94
CA PHE A 169 3.67 1.12 8.65
C PHE A 169 4.14 -0.06 9.50
N VAL A 170 4.45 0.22 10.77
CA VAL A 170 4.74 -0.79 11.79
C VAL A 170 3.44 -1.55 12.08
N PRO A 171 3.34 -2.86 11.76
CA PRO A 171 2.11 -3.61 11.98
C PRO A 171 1.81 -3.76 13.47
N ARG A 172 0.52 -3.81 13.82
CA ARG A 172 0.08 -4.05 15.20
C ARG A 172 0.59 -5.40 15.74
N PRO A 173 0.76 -5.56 17.07
CA PRO A 173 1.34 -6.77 17.66
C PRO A 173 0.64 -8.08 17.23
N GLU A 174 -0.69 -8.06 17.06
CA GLU A 174 -1.44 -9.23 16.61
C GLU A 174 -1.08 -9.66 15.19
N ILE A 175 -0.81 -8.70 14.29
CA ILE A 175 -0.38 -8.98 12.91
C ILE A 175 1.06 -9.49 12.93
N THR A 176 1.95 -8.82 13.67
CA THR A 176 3.35 -9.23 13.79
C THR A 176 3.46 -10.64 14.38
N GLY A 177 2.69 -10.94 15.43
CA GLY A 177 2.64 -12.27 16.04
C GLY A 177 2.14 -13.34 15.08
N ALA A 178 1.13 -13.06 14.25
CA ALA A 178 0.67 -14.00 13.23
C ALA A 178 1.77 -14.27 12.18
N VAL A 179 2.54 -13.25 11.79
CA VAL A 179 3.71 -13.43 10.91
C VAL A 179 4.79 -14.24 11.62
N ASP A 180 5.10 -13.97 12.88
CA ASP A 180 6.11 -14.72 13.65
C ASP A 180 5.78 -16.22 13.69
N GLN A 181 4.51 -16.57 13.90
CA GLN A 181 4.06 -17.97 13.94
C GLN A 181 4.26 -18.70 12.60
N LEU A 182 4.13 -18.02 11.46
CA LEU A 182 4.36 -18.64 10.13
C LEU A 182 5.80 -19.09 9.94
N PHE A 183 6.74 -18.39 10.56
CA PHE A 183 8.18 -18.63 10.41
C PHE A 183 8.80 -19.33 11.62
N LEU A 184 7.97 -19.73 12.60
CA LEU A 184 8.43 -20.43 13.78
C LEU A 184 8.95 -21.81 13.38
N ASN A 185 10.16 -22.16 13.85
CA ASN A 185 10.82 -23.44 13.58
C ASN A 185 11.07 -23.73 12.08
N LEU A 186 11.11 -22.70 11.24
CA LEU A 186 11.57 -22.88 9.86
C LEU A 186 13.09 -22.86 9.81
N ASP A 187 13.66 -23.93 9.27
CA ASP A 187 15.06 -23.99 8.91
C ASP A 187 15.25 -23.70 7.42
N GLY A 188 16.33 -22.98 7.09
CA GLY A 188 16.71 -22.70 5.71
C GLY A 188 15.99 -21.49 5.07
N PRO A 189 16.35 -21.17 3.81
CA PRO A 189 15.84 -19.99 3.14
C PRO A 189 14.35 -20.14 2.76
N THR A 190 13.60 -19.05 2.67
CA THR A 190 12.19 -19.09 2.25
C THR A 190 11.96 -18.38 0.93
N ILE A 191 11.29 -19.08 0.00
CA ILE A 191 10.84 -18.57 -1.29
C ILE A 191 9.44 -17.98 -1.11
N GLY A 192 9.31 -16.65 -1.19
CA GLY A 192 8.03 -15.97 -1.19
C GLY A 192 7.40 -16.03 -2.58
N VAL A 193 6.12 -16.39 -2.67
CA VAL A 193 5.37 -16.46 -3.92
C VAL A 193 4.11 -15.64 -3.76
N HIS A 194 3.95 -14.61 -4.60
CA HIS A 194 2.72 -13.83 -4.63
C HIS A 194 1.99 -14.00 -5.96
N ILE A 195 0.76 -14.51 -5.88
CA ILE A 195 -0.12 -14.73 -7.02
C ILE A 195 -1.38 -13.89 -6.82
N ARG A 196 -1.57 -12.89 -7.68
CA ARG A 196 -2.84 -12.17 -7.76
C ARG A 196 -3.59 -12.73 -8.96
N PHE A 197 -4.55 -13.60 -8.73
CA PHE A 197 -5.22 -14.39 -9.75
C PHE A 197 -6.62 -13.85 -10.09
N THR A 198 -7.37 -13.34 -9.10
CA THR A 198 -8.77 -12.90 -9.29
C THR A 198 -8.93 -11.73 -10.27
N ASP A 199 -7.93 -10.85 -10.36
CA ASP A 199 -7.95 -9.68 -11.27
C ASP A 199 -7.03 -9.85 -12.50
N ARG A 200 -6.09 -10.78 -12.42
CA ARG A 200 -5.01 -10.96 -13.40
C ARG A 200 -4.72 -12.45 -13.50
N LYS A 201 -5.22 -13.12 -14.53
CA LYS A 201 -4.87 -14.51 -14.80
C LYS A 201 -3.38 -14.62 -15.15
N VAL A 202 -2.52 -14.66 -14.13
CA VAL A 202 -1.09 -14.91 -14.27
C VAL A 202 -0.95 -16.37 -14.66
N PRO A 203 -0.09 -16.72 -15.63
CA PRO A 203 0.08 -18.09 -16.06
C PRO A 203 0.69 -18.96 -14.94
N LEU A 204 -0.15 -19.68 -14.19
CA LEU A 204 0.26 -20.52 -13.05
C LEU A 204 1.38 -21.50 -13.41
N HIS A 205 1.35 -22.09 -14.59
CA HIS A 205 2.42 -22.98 -15.07
C HIS A 205 3.81 -22.32 -15.07
N LYS A 206 3.90 -21.01 -15.36
CA LYS A 206 5.19 -20.28 -15.31
C LYS A 206 5.65 -20.13 -13.87
N ILE A 207 4.73 -19.86 -12.94
CA ILE A 207 5.03 -19.74 -11.51
C ILE A 207 5.51 -21.08 -10.98
N VAL A 208 4.76 -22.17 -11.23
CA VAL A 208 5.14 -23.54 -10.85
C VAL A 208 6.53 -23.90 -11.37
N LYS A 209 6.83 -23.62 -12.65
CA LYS A 209 8.16 -23.86 -13.22
C LYS A 209 9.27 -23.09 -12.52
N ARG A 210 9.00 -21.83 -12.13
CA ARG A 210 9.98 -21.00 -11.42
C ARG A 210 10.22 -21.45 -9.98
N ILE A 211 9.17 -21.87 -9.28
CA ILE A 211 9.30 -22.47 -7.95
C ILE A 211 10.13 -23.75 -8.04
N GLY A 212 9.83 -24.62 -9.01
CA GLY A 212 10.59 -25.86 -9.23
C GLY A 212 12.08 -25.59 -9.45
N ALA A 213 12.43 -24.68 -10.36
CA ALA A 213 13.83 -24.33 -10.60
C ALA A 213 14.56 -23.76 -9.38
N LEU A 214 13.87 -22.99 -8.52
CA LEU A 214 14.45 -22.50 -7.27
C LEU A 214 14.60 -23.62 -6.23
N LYS A 215 13.64 -24.54 -6.14
CA LYS A 215 13.72 -25.72 -5.28
C LYS A 215 14.83 -26.68 -5.70
N ASP A 216 15.06 -26.85 -7.01
CA ASP A 216 16.18 -27.65 -7.51
C ASP A 216 17.53 -27.04 -7.11
N ALA A 217 17.63 -25.70 -7.14
CA ALA A 217 18.84 -24.98 -6.74
C ALA A 217 19.00 -24.86 -5.21
N LEU A 218 17.88 -24.85 -4.47
CA LEU A 218 17.82 -24.72 -3.02
C LEU A 218 16.86 -25.77 -2.43
N PRO A 219 17.29 -27.05 -2.33
CA PRO A 219 16.39 -28.14 -1.93
C PRO A 219 15.76 -27.96 -0.55
N ALA A 220 16.50 -27.35 0.38
CA ALA A 220 16.05 -27.06 1.73
C ALA A 220 15.15 -25.82 1.85
N ALA A 221 14.90 -25.08 0.77
CA ALA A 221 14.15 -23.83 0.87
C ALA A 221 12.68 -24.08 1.21
N ASN A 222 12.08 -23.30 2.12
CA ASN A 222 10.63 -23.31 2.34
C ASN A 222 9.92 -22.50 1.25
N ILE A 223 8.60 -22.68 1.10
CA ILE A 223 7.78 -21.86 0.20
C ILE A 223 6.72 -21.19 1.05
N PHE A 224 6.58 -19.88 0.93
CA PHE A 224 5.43 -19.14 1.45
C PHE A 224 4.58 -18.63 0.29
N LEU A 225 3.29 -18.93 0.30
CA LEU A 225 2.35 -18.56 -0.75
C LEU A 225 1.32 -17.54 -0.24
N ALA A 226 1.32 -16.36 -0.88
CA ALA A 226 0.28 -15.37 -0.77
C ALA A 226 -0.54 -15.34 -2.06
N THR A 227 -1.78 -15.83 -2.01
CA THR A 227 -2.70 -15.85 -3.15
C THR A 227 -4.13 -15.46 -2.76
N ASP A 228 -4.87 -14.89 -3.70
CA ASP A 228 -6.28 -14.52 -3.55
C ASP A 228 -7.25 -15.54 -4.18
N SER A 229 -6.72 -16.66 -4.68
CA SER A 229 -7.46 -17.69 -5.41
C SER A 229 -7.21 -19.09 -4.84
N LYS A 230 -8.31 -19.82 -4.66
CA LYS A 230 -8.30 -21.23 -4.27
C LYS A 230 -7.64 -22.12 -5.33
N GLU A 231 -7.97 -21.93 -6.60
CA GLU A 231 -7.35 -22.65 -7.73
C GLU A 231 -5.83 -22.52 -7.70
N ALA A 232 -5.33 -21.29 -7.53
CA ALA A 232 -3.89 -21.04 -7.46
C ALA A 232 -3.26 -21.68 -6.21
N GLN A 233 -3.96 -21.68 -5.07
CA GLN A 233 -3.47 -22.34 -3.86
C GLN A 233 -3.39 -23.86 -4.05
N ASP A 234 -4.47 -24.49 -4.50
CA ASP A 234 -4.57 -25.93 -4.68
C ASP A 234 -3.51 -26.41 -5.70
N THR A 235 -3.34 -25.69 -6.82
CA THR A 235 -2.30 -25.98 -7.83
C THR A 235 -0.88 -26.00 -7.25
N ILE A 236 -0.57 -25.08 -6.32
CA ILE A 236 0.76 -24.98 -5.71
C ILE A 236 0.94 -26.05 -4.64
N LEU A 237 -0.07 -26.29 -3.80
CA LEU A 237 -0.02 -27.32 -2.76
C LEU A 237 0.08 -28.73 -3.34
N ASP A 238 -0.65 -29.03 -4.42
CA ASP A 238 -0.58 -30.32 -5.11
C ASP A 238 0.84 -30.63 -5.61
N ARG A 239 1.57 -29.59 -6.04
CA ARG A 239 2.94 -29.75 -6.54
C ARG A 239 4.00 -29.63 -5.45
N PHE A 240 3.73 -28.85 -4.40
CA PHE A 240 4.64 -28.50 -3.33
C PHE A 240 3.91 -28.58 -1.97
N PRO A 241 3.72 -29.79 -1.41
CA PRO A 241 2.82 -30.04 -0.28
C PRO A 241 3.22 -29.38 1.04
N HIS A 242 4.50 -29.01 1.20
CA HIS A 242 5.01 -28.29 2.37
C HIS A 242 5.04 -26.76 2.18
N THR A 243 4.12 -26.23 1.38
CA THR A 243 3.99 -24.78 1.19
C THR A 243 3.23 -24.17 2.35
N LEU A 244 3.81 -23.12 2.93
CA LEU A 244 3.21 -22.31 3.98
C LEU A 244 2.20 -21.33 3.37
N SER A 245 1.05 -21.18 4.01
CA SER A 245 0.07 -20.14 3.71
C SER A 245 -0.72 -19.80 4.97
N ILE A 246 -1.34 -18.63 5.01
CA ILE A 246 -2.30 -18.30 6.06
C ILE A 246 -3.66 -18.93 5.75
N GLN A 247 -4.37 -19.33 6.80
CA GLN A 247 -5.78 -19.72 6.69
C GLN A 247 -6.62 -18.47 6.42
N LYS A 248 -7.34 -18.46 5.30
CA LYS A 248 -8.20 -17.34 4.90
C LYS A 248 -9.31 -17.82 3.99
N THR A 249 -10.37 -17.01 3.89
CA THR A 249 -11.46 -17.27 2.95
C THR A 249 -10.99 -16.93 1.55
N LEU A 250 -10.92 -17.92 0.67
CA LEU A 250 -10.52 -17.73 -0.73
C LEU A 250 -11.75 -17.63 -1.62
N ALA A 251 -11.64 -16.89 -2.73
CA ALA A 251 -12.69 -16.85 -3.72
C ALA A 251 -12.75 -18.19 -4.47
N ASP A 252 -13.91 -18.85 -4.43
CA ASP A 252 -14.16 -20.12 -5.15
C ASP A 252 -14.38 -19.93 -6.66
N ASN A 253 -14.49 -18.68 -7.14
CA ASN A 253 -14.71 -18.33 -8.55
C ASN A 253 -14.04 -16.98 -8.90
N ASP A 254 -13.70 -16.76 -10.17
CA ASP A 254 -12.98 -15.62 -10.84
C ASP A 254 -13.35 -14.16 -10.43
N ALA A 255 -14.13 -13.92 -9.38
CA ALA A 255 -14.50 -12.58 -8.91
C ALA A 255 -13.37 -11.91 -8.11
N ALA A 256 -13.03 -10.68 -8.51
CA ALA A 256 -12.12 -9.79 -7.79
C ALA A 256 -12.60 -9.48 -6.36
N LEU A 257 -11.80 -9.80 -5.35
CA LEU A 257 -12.10 -9.47 -3.93
C LEU A 257 -12.22 -7.95 -3.71
N HIS A 258 -11.54 -7.11 -4.51
CA HIS A 258 -11.50 -5.66 -4.32
C HIS A 258 -12.77 -4.89 -4.73
N VAL A 259 -13.80 -5.56 -5.26
CA VAL A 259 -15.01 -4.90 -5.78
C VAL A 259 -16.24 -5.13 -4.89
N ALA A 260 -16.13 -5.93 -3.84
CA ALA A 260 -17.28 -6.37 -3.06
C ALA A 260 -17.12 -6.10 -1.57
N SER A 261 -17.15 -4.83 -1.17
CA SER A 261 -17.25 -4.41 0.24
C SER A 261 -18.43 -5.08 0.98
N ASN A 262 -19.48 -5.49 0.24
CA ASN A 262 -20.66 -6.16 0.79
C ASN A 262 -20.59 -7.70 0.74
N LYS A 263 -19.44 -8.32 0.43
CA LYS A 263 -19.30 -9.79 0.36
C LYS A 263 -18.31 -10.38 1.35
N PHE A 264 -17.60 -9.55 2.11
CA PHE A 264 -16.71 -10.07 3.15
C PHE A 264 -17.53 -10.36 4.40
N THR A 265 -17.48 -11.61 4.86
CA THR A 265 -18.04 -12.01 6.16
C THR A 265 -17.30 -11.32 7.31
N ASP A 266 -15.99 -11.08 7.15
CA ASP A 266 -15.14 -10.32 8.07
C ASP A 266 -14.18 -9.38 7.29
N PRO A 267 -14.62 -8.17 6.92
CA PRO A 267 -13.79 -7.24 6.14
C PRO A 267 -12.50 -6.80 6.85
N LEU A 268 -12.52 -6.65 8.18
CA LEU A 268 -11.34 -6.26 8.94
C LEU A 268 -10.34 -7.42 9.02
N GLY A 269 -10.82 -8.64 9.23
CA GLY A 269 -10.01 -9.86 9.14
C GLY A 269 -9.31 -9.99 7.79
N GLU A 270 -10.00 -9.72 6.69
CA GLU A 270 -9.40 -9.72 5.35
C GLU A 270 -8.31 -8.64 5.17
N ALA A 271 -8.53 -7.45 5.73
CA ALA A 271 -7.49 -6.41 5.73
C ALA A 271 -6.25 -6.85 6.54
N ARG A 272 -6.45 -7.47 7.71
CA ARG A 272 -5.37 -8.03 8.53
C ARG A 272 -4.64 -9.15 7.80
N ASN A 273 -5.34 -10.11 7.21
CA ASN A 273 -4.77 -11.19 6.40
C ASN A 273 -3.91 -10.66 5.26
N ALA A 274 -4.36 -9.61 4.57
CA ALA A 274 -3.59 -8.98 3.52
C ALA A 274 -2.32 -8.27 4.04
N VAL A 275 -2.33 -7.68 5.24
CA VAL A 275 -1.09 -7.16 5.84
C VAL A 275 -0.17 -8.31 6.29
N ILE A 276 -0.71 -9.38 6.88
CA ILE A 276 0.06 -10.57 7.27
C ILE A 276 0.77 -11.17 6.07
N ASP A 277 0.06 -11.43 4.96
CA ASP A 277 0.64 -11.92 3.72
C ASP A 277 1.77 -11.00 3.21
N MET A 278 1.54 -9.68 3.22
CA MET A 278 2.52 -8.72 2.72
C MET A 278 3.79 -8.72 3.58
N MET A 279 3.65 -8.82 4.89
CA MET A 279 4.77 -8.86 5.84
C MET A 279 5.47 -10.22 5.84
N ALA A 280 4.75 -11.32 5.65
CA ALA A 280 5.33 -12.64 5.47
C ALA A 280 6.15 -12.73 4.18
N LEU A 281 5.65 -12.19 3.05
CA LEU A 281 6.44 -12.04 1.83
C LEU A 281 7.68 -11.18 2.04
N ALA A 282 7.59 -10.12 2.87
CA ALA A 282 8.72 -9.26 3.19
C ALA A 282 9.80 -9.97 4.02
N ARG A 283 9.46 -11.04 4.74
CA ARG A 283 10.45 -11.86 5.48
C ARG A 283 11.12 -12.96 4.65
N CYS A 284 10.67 -13.18 3.43
CA CYS A 284 11.25 -14.19 2.54
C CYS A 284 12.62 -13.76 1.98
N ASP A 285 13.48 -14.72 1.68
CA ASP A 285 14.82 -14.49 1.13
C ASP A 285 14.82 -14.10 -0.36
N CYS A 286 13.83 -14.62 -1.09
CA CYS A 286 13.59 -14.32 -2.48
C CYS A 286 12.09 -14.24 -2.76
N LEU A 287 11.73 -13.59 -3.86
CA LEU A 287 10.34 -13.29 -4.19
C LEU A 287 10.02 -13.62 -5.65
N ILE A 288 9.04 -14.48 -5.87
CA ILE A 288 8.38 -14.66 -7.17
C ILE A 288 7.10 -13.84 -7.16
N HIS A 289 7.02 -12.84 -8.03
CA HIS A 289 5.88 -11.94 -8.04
C HIS A 289 5.67 -11.27 -9.40
N SER A 290 4.62 -10.46 -9.49
CA SER A 290 4.43 -9.50 -10.58
C SER A 290 4.91 -8.13 -10.10
N SER A 291 5.82 -7.47 -10.84
CA SER A 291 6.23 -6.08 -10.54
C SER A 291 5.09 -5.06 -10.71
N HIS A 292 3.97 -5.49 -11.27
CA HIS A 292 2.78 -4.67 -11.44
C HIS A 292 1.80 -4.75 -10.26
N SER A 293 2.10 -5.57 -9.26
CA SER A 293 1.35 -5.63 -8.01
C SER A 293 2.03 -4.71 -7.00
N THR A 294 1.39 -3.59 -6.67
CA THR A 294 1.88 -2.73 -5.58
C THR A 294 1.99 -3.49 -4.26
N PHE A 295 1.16 -4.52 -4.05
CA PHE A 295 1.28 -5.43 -2.92
C PHE A 295 2.66 -6.08 -2.82
N SER A 296 3.14 -6.69 -3.91
CA SER A 296 4.45 -7.33 -3.95
C SER A 296 5.60 -6.33 -3.94
N CYS A 297 5.42 -5.17 -4.59
CA CYS A 297 6.40 -4.09 -4.53
C CYS A 297 6.59 -3.57 -3.10
N THR A 298 5.49 -3.40 -2.35
CA THR A 298 5.55 -3.02 -0.93
C THR A 298 6.27 -4.09 -0.12
N ALA A 299 5.92 -5.36 -0.28
CA ALA A 299 6.60 -6.46 0.41
C ALA A 299 8.11 -6.50 0.12
N ALA A 300 8.51 -6.40 -1.15
CA ALA A 300 9.92 -6.38 -1.54
C ALA A 300 10.69 -5.18 -0.97
N LEU A 301 10.04 -4.01 -0.90
CA LEU A 301 10.63 -2.81 -0.30
C LEU A 301 10.77 -2.96 1.22
N ALA A 302 9.69 -3.34 1.92
CA ALA A 302 9.69 -3.57 3.36
C ALA A 302 10.74 -4.62 3.77
N GLY A 303 10.81 -5.72 3.03
CA GLY A 303 11.76 -6.81 3.24
C GLY A 303 13.18 -6.53 2.77
N ARG A 304 13.42 -5.38 2.12
CA ARG A 304 14.73 -5.02 1.52
C ARG A 304 15.25 -6.10 0.56
N ILE A 305 14.35 -6.86 -0.07
CA ILE A 305 14.71 -7.95 -0.97
C ILE A 305 15.37 -7.34 -2.22
N PRO A 306 16.64 -7.65 -2.53
CA PRO A 306 17.32 -7.05 -3.69
C PRO A 306 16.72 -7.56 -5.00
N ARG A 307 16.79 -6.75 -6.06
CA ARG A 307 16.27 -7.13 -7.39
C ARG A 307 16.88 -8.43 -7.94
N SER A 308 18.11 -8.77 -7.55
CA SER A 308 18.75 -10.04 -7.94
C SER A 308 18.08 -11.27 -7.33
N ARG A 309 17.30 -11.11 -6.27
CA ARG A 309 16.50 -12.17 -5.62
C ARG A 309 15.00 -12.02 -5.90
N GLN A 310 14.63 -11.20 -6.88
CA GLN A 310 13.24 -11.04 -7.33
C GLN A 310 13.07 -11.64 -8.72
N ILE A 311 12.10 -12.54 -8.86
CA ILE A 311 11.68 -13.12 -10.13
C ILE A 311 10.35 -12.49 -10.52
N ASP A 312 10.42 -11.50 -11.41
CA ASP A 312 9.24 -10.86 -11.98
C ASP A 312 8.68 -11.69 -13.14
N VAL A 313 7.53 -12.33 -12.91
CA VAL A 313 6.89 -13.22 -13.89
C VAL A 313 6.24 -12.47 -15.06
N ASP A 314 6.05 -11.15 -14.93
CA ASP A 314 5.44 -10.28 -15.94
C ASP A 314 6.46 -9.35 -16.64
N ARG A 315 7.76 -9.46 -16.33
CA ARG A 315 8.81 -8.54 -16.80
C ARG A 315 8.79 -8.26 -18.32
N PHE A 316 8.43 -9.27 -19.11
CA PHE A 316 8.39 -9.20 -20.57
C PHE A 316 6.97 -9.08 -21.15
N ASN A 317 5.98 -8.66 -20.37
CA ASN A 317 4.62 -8.46 -20.85
C ASN A 317 4.45 -7.03 -21.43
N PRO A 318 4.54 -6.85 -22.77
CA PRO A 318 4.58 -5.51 -23.39
C PRO A 318 3.31 -4.70 -23.15
N LYS A 319 2.14 -5.36 -23.04
CA LYS A 319 0.86 -4.69 -22.75
C LYS A 319 0.84 -4.04 -21.37
N VAL A 320 1.55 -4.62 -20.40
CA VAL A 320 1.54 -4.13 -19.02
C VAL A 320 2.61 -3.06 -18.79
N ALA A 321 3.76 -3.15 -19.48
CA ALA A 321 4.80 -2.12 -19.46
C ALA A 321 4.29 -0.76 -20.00
N ILE A 322 3.53 -0.75 -21.10
CA ILE A 322 2.95 0.47 -21.70
C ILE A 322 1.92 1.12 -20.76
N LYS A 323 1.05 0.31 -20.13
CA LYS A 323 0.03 0.80 -19.19
C LYS A 323 0.67 1.48 -17.97
N HIS A 324 1.74 0.90 -17.42
CA HIS A 324 2.44 1.47 -16.27
C HIS A 324 3.18 2.77 -16.62
N PHE A 325 3.84 2.83 -17.78
CA PHE A 325 4.52 4.05 -18.25
C PHE A 325 3.55 5.24 -18.33
N LEU A 326 2.36 5.01 -18.89
CA LEU A 326 1.32 6.04 -18.98
C LEU A 326 0.78 6.44 -17.61
N GLN A 327 0.50 5.48 -16.72
CA GLN A 327 -0.14 5.73 -15.41
C GLN A 327 0.81 6.27 -14.32
N ALA A 328 2.11 5.99 -14.39
CA ALA A 328 3.10 6.48 -13.43
C ALA A 328 3.58 7.91 -13.77
N ARG A 329 3.59 8.30 -15.06
CA ARG A 329 4.02 9.63 -15.53
C ARG A 329 2.89 10.65 -15.66
N THR A 330 1.63 10.22 -15.71
CA THR A 330 0.45 11.10 -15.62
C THR A 330 0.03 11.36 -14.18
#